data_AF-A0A836W0J4-F1
#
_entry.id   AF-A0A836W0J4-F1
#
_cell.length_a   1.000
_cell.length_b   1.000
_cell.length_c   1.000
_cell.angle_alpha   90.00
_cell.angle_beta   90.00
_cell.angle_gamma   90.00
#
_symmetry.space_group_name_H-M   'P 1'
#
loop_
_entity.id
_entity.type
_entity.pdbx_description
1 polymer ?
#
loop_
_entity_poly.entity_id
_entity_poly.type
_entity_poly.pdbx_seq_one_letter_code
_entity_poly.pdbx_strand_id
1 'polypeptide(L)'
;MRTKKVHKLRKSTRKRFLAFSVLFVFIFILSLRMYQGFRIDLLMKELPQLEEKKKNLLHVTEKLRSEVERLKNIDRITRIAREKLGLVLNEDKISLLRLKDYDEFIAIKKDFGKKKKREQKYQVAGVQ
;
A
#
# COMPACT_ATOMS: atom_id res chain seq x y z
N MET A 1 -6.23 63.46 -48.65
CA MET A 1 -5.28 63.39 -47.51
C MET A 1 -5.93 62.90 -46.18
N ARG A 2 -6.94 62.00 -46.17
CA ARG A 2 -7.69 61.60 -44.96
C ARG A 2 -7.48 60.16 -44.46
N THR A 3 -6.87 59.27 -45.23
CA THR A 3 -6.77 57.84 -44.89
C THR A 3 -5.70 57.49 -43.86
N LYS A 4 -4.70 58.37 -43.61
CA LYS A 4 -3.58 58.07 -42.70
C LYS A 4 -3.94 58.11 -41.21
N LYS A 5 -5.02 58.79 -40.79
CA LYS A 5 -5.40 58.90 -39.36
C LYS A 5 -6.05 57.63 -38.79
N VAL A 6 -6.81 56.89 -39.60
CA VAL A 6 -7.55 55.69 -39.15
C VAL A 6 -6.59 54.55 -38.76
N HIS A 7 -5.46 54.40 -39.48
CA HIS A 7 -4.46 53.38 -39.16
C HIS A 7 -3.70 53.63 -37.85
N LYS A 8 -3.60 54.88 -37.38
CA LYS A 8 -2.89 55.21 -36.13
C LYS A 8 -3.69 54.82 -34.89
N LEU A 9 -5.02 55.00 -34.93
CA LEU A 9 -5.93 54.63 -33.84
C LEU A 9 -6.04 53.10 -33.65
N ARG A 10 -6.09 52.35 -34.76
CA ARG A 10 -6.16 50.88 -34.74
C ARG A 10 -4.89 50.21 -34.19
N LYS A 11 -3.73 50.86 -34.33
CA LYS A 11 -2.47 50.40 -33.72
C LYS A 11 -2.44 50.61 -32.20
N SER A 12 -3.12 51.62 -31.68
CA SER A 12 -3.18 51.91 -30.22
C SER A 12 -4.07 50.90 -29.49
N THR A 13 -5.25 50.58 -30.04
CA THR A 13 -6.16 49.60 -29.45
C THR A 13 -5.57 48.18 -29.46
N ARG A 14 -4.84 47.80 -30.52
CA ARG A 14 -4.16 46.49 -30.60
C ARG A 14 -3.07 46.33 -29.53
N LYS A 15 -2.33 47.39 -29.20
CA LYS A 15 -1.34 47.38 -28.11
C LYS A 15 -1.99 47.23 -26.73
N ARG A 16 -3.13 47.88 -26.51
CA ARG A 16 -3.91 47.74 -25.26
C ARG A 16 -4.43 46.31 -25.10
N PHE A 17 -5.01 45.73 -26.15
CA PHE A 17 -5.44 44.33 -26.15
C PHE A 17 -4.28 43.35 -25.90
N LEU A 18 -3.11 43.60 -26.51
CA LEU A 18 -1.92 42.80 -26.25
C LEU A 18 -1.48 42.88 -24.78
N ALA A 19 -1.47 44.08 -24.20
CA ALA A 19 -1.15 44.29 -22.79
C ALA A 19 -2.13 43.56 -21.86
N PHE A 20 -3.44 43.63 -22.13
CA PHE A 20 -4.44 42.87 -21.38
C PHE A 20 -4.27 41.36 -21.54
N SER A 21 -3.94 40.87 -22.74
CA SER A 21 -3.68 39.46 -22.98
C SER A 21 -2.47 38.96 -22.17
N VAL A 22 -1.39 39.75 -22.10
CA VAL A 22 -0.21 39.39 -21.30
C VAL A 22 -0.53 39.41 -19.81
N LEU A 23 -1.29 40.41 -19.35
CA LEU A 23 -1.76 40.49 -17.96
C LEU A 23 -2.61 39.28 -17.58
N PHE A 24 -3.52 38.86 -18.47
CA PHE A 24 -4.36 37.69 -18.26
C PHE A 24 -3.54 36.40 -18.14
N VAL A 25 -2.56 36.20 -19.02
CA VAL A 25 -1.65 35.04 -18.96
C VAL A 25 -0.85 35.04 -17.67
N PHE A 26 -0.39 36.21 -17.21
CA PHE A 26 0.34 36.34 -15.96
C PHE A 26 -0.52 35.95 -14.74
N ILE A 27 -1.76 36.45 -14.68
CA ILE A 27 -2.73 36.07 -13.64
C ILE A 27 -3.00 34.56 -13.68
N PHE A 28 -3.19 33.99 -14.87
CA PHE A 28 -3.43 32.56 -15.03
C PHE A 28 -2.27 31.71 -14.51
N ILE A 29 -1.02 32.09 -14.81
CA ILE A 29 0.19 31.42 -14.30
C ILE A 29 0.27 31.51 -12.78
N LEU A 30 -0.05 32.66 -12.19
CA LEU A 30 -0.09 32.85 -10.74
C LEU A 30 -1.15 31.96 -10.07
N SER A 31 -2.35 31.87 -10.65
CA SER A 31 -3.39 30.98 -10.15
C SER A 31 -2.97 29.51 -10.21
N LEU A 32 -2.31 29.07 -11.28
CA LEU A 32 -1.76 27.72 -11.41
C LEU A 32 -0.68 27.43 -10.36
N ARG A 33 0.23 28.39 -10.13
CA ARG A 33 1.27 28.31 -9.08
C ARG A 33 0.65 28.15 -7.70
N MET A 34 -0.37 28.95 -7.37
CA MET A 34 -1.09 28.80 -6.10
C MET A 34 -1.77 27.44 -5.99
N TYR A 35 -2.46 26.99 -7.03
CA TYR A 35 -3.14 25.69 -7.04
C TYR A 35 -2.18 24.53 -6.77
N GLN A 36 -1.00 24.56 -7.39
CA GLN A 36 0.06 23.57 -7.14
C GLN A 36 0.57 23.65 -5.70
N GLY A 37 0.83 24.85 -5.18
CA GLY A 37 1.24 25.05 -3.79
C GLY A 37 0.24 24.47 -2.79
N PHE A 38 -1.05 24.78 -2.95
CA PHE A 38 -2.11 24.25 -2.10
C PHE A 38 -2.20 22.71 -2.15
N ARG A 39 -2.07 22.10 -3.33
CA ARG A 39 -2.05 20.63 -3.44
C ARG A 39 -0.85 20.01 -2.72
N ILE A 40 0.33 20.61 -2.87
CA ILE A 40 1.56 20.11 -2.24
C ILE A 40 1.45 20.22 -0.73
N ASP A 41 0.96 21.34 -0.19
CA ASP A 41 0.76 21.52 1.25
C ASP A 41 -0.24 20.51 1.83
N LEU A 42 -1.32 20.21 1.11
CA LEU A 42 -2.30 19.20 1.52
C LEU A 42 -1.66 17.81 1.56
N LEU A 43 -0.92 17.45 0.51
CA LEU A 43 -0.17 16.18 0.44
C LEU A 43 0.90 16.08 1.53
N MET A 44 1.58 17.18 1.85
CA MET A 44 2.59 17.23 2.91
C MET A 44 1.99 17.05 4.31
N LYS A 45 0.74 17.46 4.53
CA LYS A 45 0.02 17.24 5.80
C LYS A 45 -0.51 15.81 5.94
N GLU A 46 -0.85 15.16 4.83
CA GLU A 46 -1.34 13.76 4.85
C GLU A 46 -0.21 12.74 5.05
N LEU A 47 1.00 13.05 4.58
CA LEU A 47 2.21 12.23 4.73
C LEU A 47 2.54 11.83 6.19
N PRO A 48 2.65 12.77 7.16
CA PRO A 48 2.97 12.43 8.55
C PRO A 48 1.87 11.60 9.20
N GLN A 49 0.59 11.84 8.88
CA GLN A 49 -0.51 11.03 9.39
C GLN A 49 -0.43 9.59 8.88
N LEU A 50 -0.02 9.40 7.63
CA LEU A 50 0.15 8.07 7.04
C LEU A 50 1.38 7.35 7.62
N GLU A 51 2.47 8.08 7.87
CA GLU A 51 3.65 7.54 8.57
C GLU A 51 3.36 7.15 10.01
N GLU A 52 2.57 7.95 10.73
CA GLU A 52 2.16 7.65 12.10
C GLU A 52 1.27 6.41 12.16
N LYS A 53 0.31 6.29 11.24
CA LYS A 53 -0.50 5.06 11.09
C LYS A 53 0.38 3.84 10.78
N LYS A 54 1.38 3.98 9.91
CA LYS A 54 2.33 2.90 9.60
C LYS A 54 3.13 2.49 10.83
N LYS A 55 3.65 3.46 11.61
CA LYS A 55 4.38 3.19 12.85
C LYS A 55 3.50 2.49 13.89
N ASN A 56 2.25 2.94 14.05
CA ASN A 56 1.29 2.31 14.96
C ASN A 56 0.98 0.87 14.55
N LEU A 57 0.74 0.62 13.26
CA LEU A 57 0.51 -0.75 12.76
C LEU A 57 1.72 -1.66 12.96
N LEU A 58 2.93 -1.17 12.71
CA LEU A 58 4.16 -1.93 12.97
C LEU A 58 4.30 -2.26 14.46
N HIS A 59 4.08 -1.27 15.34
CA HIS A 59 4.14 -1.49 16.78
C HIS A 59 3.09 -2.53 17.25
N VAL A 60 1.86 -2.43 16.75
CA VAL A 60 0.80 -3.39 17.07
C VAL A 60 1.18 -4.79 16.58
N THR A 61 1.72 -4.90 15.36
CA THR A 61 2.16 -6.18 14.80
C THR A 61 3.27 -6.81 15.63
N GLU A 62 4.24 -6.01 16.07
CA GLU A 62 5.34 -6.47 16.92
C GLU A 62 4.86 -6.90 18.31
N LYS A 63 3.92 -6.14 18.90
CA LYS A 63 3.27 -6.51 20.16
C LYS A 63 2.52 -7.84 20.01
N LEU A 64 1.69 -7.98 18.99
CA LEU A 64 0.98 -9.25 18.72
C LEU A 64 1.97 -10.39 18.47
N ARG A 65 3.07 -10.15 17.75
CA ARG A 65 4.10 -11.17 17.53
C ARG A 65 4.72 -11.62 18.84
N SER A 66 5.05 -10.69 19.74
CA SER A 66 5.58 -11.02 21.07
C SER A 66 4.55 -11.75 21.96
N GLU A 67 3.26 -11.40 21.85
CA GLU A 67 2.18 -12.08 22.57
C GLU A 67 1.96 -13.50 22.04
N VAL A 68 1.96 -13.67 20.71
CA VAL A 68 1.90 -14.98 20.05
C VAL A 68 3.13 -15.81 20.41
N GLU A 69 4.32 -15.23 20.46
CA GLU A 69 5.54 -15.93 20.87
C GLU A 69 5.49 -16.34 22.34
N ARG A 70 4.97 -15.49 23.22
CA ARG A 70 4.68 -15.82 24.62
C ARG A 70 3.64 -16.92 24.78
N LEU A 71 2.60 -16.93 23.95
CA LEU A 71 1.55 -17.96 23.96
C LEU A 71 2.03 -19.28 23.34
N LYS A 72 2.87 -19.19 22.30
CA LYS A 72 3.52 -20.32 21.63
C LYS A 72 4.69 -20.85 22.42
N ASN A 73 5.08 -20.20 23.52
CA ASN A 73 6.12 -20.71 24.40
C ASN A 73 5.64 -22.03 25.01
N ILE A 74 6.04 -23.13 24.37
CA ILE A 74 5.64 -24.50 24.66
C ILE A 74 5.86 -24.78 26.14
N ASP A 75 6.91 -24.23 26.74
CA ASP A 75 7.23 -24.38 28.16
C ASP A 75 6.10 -23.93 29.09
N ARG A 76 5.36 -22.87 28.73
CA ARG A 76 4.21 -22.42 29.53
C ARG A 76 3.03 -23.39 29.40
N ILE A 77 2.78 -23.90 28.20
CA ILE A 77 1.73 -24.89 27.95
C ILE A 77 2.08 -26.21 28.67
N THR A 78 3.32 -26.67 28.54
CA THR A 78 3.88 -27.85 29.22
C THR A 78 3.79 -27.71 30.73
N ARG A 79 4.14 -26.53 31.29
CA ARG A 79 4.04 -26.27 32.73
C ARG A 79 2.59 -26.24 33.22
N ILE A 80 1.68 -25.60 32.50
CA ILE A 80 0.25 -25.59 32.86
C ILE A 80 -0.35 -27.01 32.75
N ALA A 81 -0.01 -27.77 31.71
CA ALA A 81 -0.46 -29.14 31.54
C ALA A 81 0.04 -30.06 32.68
N ARG A 82 1.30 -29.90 33.10
CA ARG A 82 1.89 -30.65 34.21
C ARG A 82 1.31 -30.24 35.57
N GLU A 83 1.23 -28.95 35.86
CA GLU A 83 0.85 -28.42 37.18
C GLU A 83 -0.66 -28.40 37.42
N LYS A 84 -1.47 -28.07 36.41
CA LYS A 84 -2.93 -27.92 36.60
C LYS A 84 -3.77 -29.08 36.11
N LEU A 85 -3.28 -29.82 35.10
CA LEU A 85 -4.03 -30.91 34.47
C LEU A 85 -3.47 -32.29 34.83
N GLY A 86 -2.37 -32.37 35.57
CA GLY A 86 -1.71 -33.63 35.96
C GLY A 86 -1.23 -34.45 34.75
N LEU A 87 -1.12 -33.84 33.58
CA LEU A 87 -0.73 -34.52 32.35
C LEU A 87 0.80 -34.67 32.33
N VAL A 88 1.26 -35.90 32.52
CA VAL A 88 2.66 -36.28 32.25
C VAL A 88 2.81 -36.43 30.75
N LEU A 89 3.46 -35.46 30.11
CA LEU A 89 3.74 -35.48 28.68
C LEU A 89 4.78 -36.58 28.42
N ASN A 90 4.36 -37.71 27.85
CA ASN A 90 5.26 -38.65 27.21
C ASN A 90 5.77 -37.99 25.91
N GLU A 91 6.98 -37.45 25.97
CA GLU A 91 7.64 -36.71 24.87
C GLU A 91 7.67 -37.51 23.55
N ASP A 92 7.72 -38.84 23.65
CA ASP A 92 7.72 -39.76 22.50
C ASP A 92 6.44 -39.69 21.66
N LYS A 93 5.26 -39.54 22.28
CA LYS A 93 3.97 -39.50 21.56
C LYS A 93 3.73 -38.16 20.85
N ILE A 94 4.22 -37.07 21.41
CA ILE A 94 4.02 -35.72 20.86
C ILE A 94 4.88 -35.51 19.62
N SER A 95 6.09 -36.07 19.63
CA SER A 95 7.01 -36.08 18.50
C SER A 95 6.42 -36.82 17.29
N LEU A 96 5.77 -37.97 17.54
CA LEU A 96 5.09 -38.76 16.50
C LEU A 96 3.87 -38.05 15.91
N LEU A 97 3.10 -37.32 16.73
CA LEU A 97 1.96 -36.51 16.25
C LEU A 97 2.43 -35.37 15.34
N ARG A 98 3.48 -34.63 15.72
CA ARG A 98 4.03 -33.54 14.89
C ARG A 98 4.61 -34.03 13.56
N LEU A 99 5.21 -35.22 13.53
CA LEU A 99 5.74 -35.81 12.30
C LEU A 99 4.60 -36.20 11.33
N LYS A 100 3.52 -36.82 11.83
CA LYS A 100 2.36 -37.15 11.01
C LYS A 100 1.69 -35.91 10.39
N ASP A 101 1.48 -34.87 11.18
CA ASP A 101 0.85 -33.64 10.69
C ASP A 101 1.73 -32.91 9.66
N TYR A 102 3.06 -32.99 9.81
CA TYR A 102 4.01 -32.42 8.85
C TYR A 102 3.97 -33.18 7.52
N ASP A 103 3.96 -34.50 7.55
CA ASP A 103 3.89 -35.33 6.34
C ASP A 103 2.57 -35.11 5.58
N GLU A 104 1.46 -34.97 6.30
CA GLU A 104 0.15 -34.66 5.72
C GLU A 104 0.13 -33.25 5.08
N PHE A 105 0.70 -32.25 5.75
CA PHE A 105 0.84 -30.90 5.20
C PHE A 105 1.72 -30.87 3.93
N ILE A 106 2.81 -31.63 3.91
CA ILE A 106 3.70 -31.74 2.73
C ILE A 106 2.97 -32.43 1.57
N ALA A 107 2.18 -33.47 1.83
CA ALA A 107 1.37 -34.12 0.81
C ALA A 107 0.36 -33.15 0.18
N ILE A 108 -0.37 -32.41 1.02
CA ILE A 108 -1.34 -31.40 0.60
C ILE A 108 -0.66 -30.32 -0.26
N LYS A 109 0.50 -29.79 0.16
CA LYS A 109 1.25 -28.79 -0.60
C LYS A 109 1.71 -29.30 -1.97
N LYS A 110 2.12 -30.57 -2.04
CA LYS A 110 2.54 -31.21 -3.30
C LYS A 110 1.36 -31.37 -4.26
N ASP A 111 0.18 -31.69 -3.75
CA ASP A 111 -1.05 -31.81 -4.54
C ASP A 111 -1.57 -30.46 -5.04
N PHE A 112 -1.45 -29.39 -4.24
CA PHE A 112 -1.73 -28.03 -4.69
C PHE A 112 -0.76 -27.59 -5.80
N GLY A 113 0.53 -27.90 -5.68
CA GLY A 113 1.53 -27.60 -6.72
C GLY A 113 1.23 -28.32 -8.05
N LYS A 114 0.74 -29.55 -8.00
CA LYS A 114 0.32 -30.33 -9.18
C LYS A 114 -0.97 -29.79 -9.81
N LYS A 115 -1.96 -29.40 -9.01
CA LYS A 115 -3.20 -28.78 -9.51
C LYS A 115 -2.91 -27.48 -10.25
N LYS A 116 -2.07 -26.60 -9.69
CA LYS A 116 -1.70 -25.32 -10.32
C LYS A 116 -0.95 -25.50 -11.65
N LYS A 117 -0.08 -26.51 -11.75
CA LYS A 117 0.60 -26.87 -13.01
C LYS A 117 -0.37 -27.41 -14.06
N ARG A 118 -1.41 -28.16 -13.66
CA ARG A 118 -2.45 -28.63 -14.58
C ARG A 118 -3.29 -27.45 -15.09
N GLU A 119 -3.75 -26.57 -14.21
CA GLU A 119 -4.53 -25.37 -14.60
C GLU A 119 -3.76 -24.44 -15.53
N GLN A 120 -2.46 -24.20 -15.26
CA GLN A 120 -1.63 -23.43 -16.19
C GLN A 120 -1.49 -24.13 -17.53
N LYS A 121 -1.29 -25.45 -17.57
CA LYS A 121 -1.17 -26.21 -18.83
C LYS A 121 -2.46 -26.16 -19.67
N TYR A 122 -3.64 -26.09 -19.04
CA TYR A 122 -4.91 -25.87 -19.75
C TYR A 122 -5.11 -24.42 -20.20
N GLN A 123 -4.60 -23.43 -19.47
CA GLN A 123 -4.64 -22.01 -19.90
C GLN A 123 -3.70 -21.72 -21.08
N VAL A 124 -2.55 -22.41 -21.20
CA VAL A 124 -1.65 -22.25 -22.37
C VAL A 124 -2.07 -23.10 -23.58
N ALA A 125 -2.94 -24.10 -23.38
CA ALA A 125 -3.39 -25.01 -24.44
C ALA A 125 -4.69 -24.56 -25.14
N GLY A 126 -5.21 -23.37 -24.82
CA GLY A 126 -6.26 -22.70 -25.59
C GLY A 126 -7.66 -22.79 -24.97
N VAL A 127 -8.18 -21.61 -24.62
CA VAL A 127 -9.59 -21.25 -24.80
C VAL A 127 -9.63 -19.80 -25.31
N GLN A 128 -9.58 -19.64 -26.63
CA GLN A 128 -10.39 -18.66 -27.36
C GLN A 128 -11.58 -19.43 -27.91
#